data_AF-A0A7Y3FWR3-F1
#
_entry.id   AF-A0A7Y3FWR3-F1
#
_cell.length_a   1.000
_cell.length_b   1.000
_cell.length_c   1.000
_cell.angle_alpha   90.00
_cell.angle_beta   90.00
_cell.angle_gamma   90.00
#
_symmetry.space_group_name_H-M   'P 1'
#
loop_
_entity.id
_entity.type
_entity.pdbx_description
1 polymer ?
#
loop_
_entity_poly.entity_id
_entity_poly.type
_entity_poly.pdbx_seq_one_letter_code
_entity_poly.pdbx_strand_id
1 'polypeptide(L)' 'MLEGNPKPVIIKLIDGTKARGTIFVFEGKRISDIIKNADKFIVLYNTSIAGLRDKTAILNKAQILYIIPED' A
#
# COMPACT_ATOMS: atom_id res chain seq x y z
N MET A 1 -0.05 8.29 -20.84
CA MET A 1 0.47 7.86 -19.52
C MET A 1 -0.74 7.56 -18.64
N LEU A 2 -0.79 6.42 -17.95
CA LEU A 2 -1.78 6.23 -16.90
C LEU A 2 -1.33 7.08 -15.71
N GLU A 3 -1.95 8.23 -15.49
CA GLU A 3 -1.68 9.05 -14.31
C GLU A 3 -2.29 8.34 -13.10
N GLY A 4 -1.42 7.75 -12.27
CA GLY A 4 -1.82 7.22 -10.99
C GLY A 4 -1.95 8.36 -9.99
N ASN A 5 -3.06 8.41 -9.27
CA ASN A 5 -3.22 9.35 -8.16
C ASN A 5 -2.49 8.79 -6.93
N PRO A 6 -1.46 9.49 -6.41
CA PRO A 6 -0.79 9.08 -5.19
C PRO A 6 -1.77 9.17 -4.02
N LYS A 7 -1.90 8.08 -3.26
CA LYS A 7 -2.74 8.03 -2.05
C LYS A 7 -1.92 7.58 -0.84
N PRO A 8 -1.83 8.39 0.22
CA PRO A 8 -1.26 7.96 1.48
C PRO A 8 -2.18 6.91 2.12
N VAL A 9 -1.58 5.86 2.64
CA VAL A 9 -2.28 4.73 3.24
C VAL A 9 -1.57 4.23 4.50
N ILE A 10 -2.38 3.70 5.41
CA ILE A 10 -1.94 2.90 6.54
C ILE A 10 -2.26 1.44 6.23
N ILE A 11 -1.25 0.58 6.34
CA ILE A 11 -1.37 -0.85 6.17
C ILE A 11 -1.05 -1.53 7.49
N LYS A 12 -1.97 -2.38 7.94
CA LYS A 12 -1.75 -3.27 9.08
C LYS A 12 -1.42 -4.65 8.55
N LEU A 13 -0.30 -5.19 9.00
CA LEU A 13 0.11 -6.55 8.71
C LEU A 13 -0.46 -7.53 9.75
N ILE A 14 -0.52 -8.82 9.38
CA ILE A 14 -1.06 -9.89 10.22
C ILE A 14 -0.28 -10.08 11.53
N ASP A 15 1.01 -9.72 11.54
CA ASP A 15 1.89 -9.78 12.71
C ASP A 15 1.69 -8.61 13.70
N GLY A 16 0.83 -7.65 13.35
CA GLY A 16 0.62 -6.44 14.14
C GLY A 16 1.44 -5.23 13.69
N THR A 17 2.39 -5.39 12.77
CA THR A 17 3.19 -4.28 12.25
C THR A 17 2.30 -3.29 11.49
N LYS A 18 2.54 -1.98 11.66
CA LYS A 18 1.92 -0.93 10.87
C LYS A 18 2.95 -0.34 9.91
N ALA A 19 2.60 -0.31 8.63
CA ALA A 19 3.33 0.41 7.60
C ALA A 19 2.52 1.63 7.18
N ARG A 20 3.18 2.77 7.03
CA ARG A 20 2.63 3.96 6.36
C ARG A 20 3.34 4.13 5.04
N GLY A 21 2.65 4.55 4.01
CA GLY A 21 3.29 4.85 2.72
C GLY A 21 2.29 5.33 1.69
N THR A 22 2.75 5.49 0.46
CA THR A 22 1.95 5.96 -0.66
C THR A 22 1.77 4.84 -1.67
N ILE A 23 0.53 4.61 -2.11
CA ILE A 23 0.21 3.75 -3.25
C ILE A 23 -0.27 4.61 -4.42
N PHE A 24 -0.03 4.15 -5.66
CA PHE A 24 -0.60 4.78 -6.84
C PHE A 24 -1.91 4.10 -7.20
N VAL A 25 -3.00 4.87 -7.19
CA VAL A 25 -4.32 4.40 -7.60
C VAL A 25 -4.63 5.00 -8.96
N PHE A 26 -4.73 4.16 -9.99
CA PHE A 26 -5.09 4.62 -11.34
C PHE A 26 -6.50 5.21 -11.38
N GLU A 27 -6.73 6.14 -12.31
CA GLU A 27 -8.03 6.79 -12.49
C GLU A 27 -9.18 5.77 -12.63
N GLY A 28 -10.29 6.03 -11.93
CA GLY A 28 -11.44 5.14 -11.89
C GLY A 28 -11.27 3.85 -11.07
N LYS A 29 -10.09 3.62 -10.47
CA LYS A 29 -9.84 2.47 -9.57
C LYS A 29 -9.92 2.87 -8.11
N ARG A 30 -10.26 1.89 -7.28
CA ARG A 30 -10.29 1.97 -5.81
C ARG A 30 -9.11 1.20 -5.23
N ILE A 31 -8.76 1.48 -3.98
CA ILE A 31 -7.78 0.68 -3.23
C ILE A 31 -8.18 -0.80 -3.20
N SER A 32 -9.48 -1.08 -3.08
CA SER A 32 -10.01 -2.45 -3.15
C SER A 32 -9.66 -3.16 -4.45
N ASP A 33 -9.55 -2.45 -5.56
CA ASP A 33 -9.25 -3.04 -6.86
C ASP A 33 -7.77 -3.43 -6.95
N ILE A 34 -6.89 -2.64 -6.30
CA ILE A 34 -5.46 -2.96 -6.16
C ILE A 34 -5.30 -4.25 -5.35
N ILE A 35 -6.07 -4.42 -4.28
CA ILE A 35 -6.05 -5.64 -3.46
C ILE A 35 -6.56 -6.84 -4.25
N LYS A 36 -7.70 -6.70 -4.96
CA LYS A 36 -8.33 -7.77 -5.73
C LYS A 36 -7.57 -8.19 -6.99
N ASN A 37 -6.66 -7.35 -7.50
CA ASN A 37 -5.82 -7.72 -8.64
C ASN A 37 -5.02 -9.01 -8.33
N ALA A 38 -4.82 -9.87 -9.34
CA ALA A 38 -4.08 -11.12 -9.29
C ALA A 38 -2.62 -10.98 -8.84
N ASP A 39 -2.04 -9.78 -8.93
CA ASP A 39 -0.69 -9.51 -8.44
C ASP A 39 -0.55 -9.85 -6.96
N LYS A 40 0.47 -10.63 -6.60
CA LYS A 40 0.69 -11.09 -5.22
C LYS A 40 1.24 -10.01 -4.29
N PHE A 41 1.79 -8.94 -4.87
CA PHE A 41 2.49 -7.90 -4.14
C PHE A 41 1.85 -6.54 -4.35
N ILE A 42 2.08 -5.64 -3.39
CA ILE A 42 1.85 -4.20 -3.54
C ILE A 42 3.16 -3.47 -3.36
N VAL A 43 3.34 -2.38 -4.08
CA VAL A 43 4.50 -1.50 -3.94
C VAL A 43 4.06 -0.24 -3.22
N LEU A 44 4.75 0.08 -2.13
CA LEU A 44 4.58 1.31 -1.37
C LEU A 44 5.79 2.20 -1.58
N TYR A 45 5.53 3.47 -1.82
CA TYR A 45 6.53 4.53 -1.89
C TYR A 45 6.54 5.32 -0.59
N ASN A 46 7.67 5.98 -0.29
CA ASN A 46 7.84 6.78 0.93
C ASN A 46 7.40 6.04 2.20
N THR A 47 7.79 4.76 2.28
CA THR A 47 7.30 3.86 3.31
C THR A 47 7.99 4.13 4.64
N SER A 48 7.20 4.16 5.71
CA SER A 48 7.66 4.08 7.10
C SER A 48 7.17 2.77 7.73
N ILE A 49 8.08 1.86 8.05
CA ILE A 49 7.79 0.54 8.65
C ILE A 49 8.92 0.11 9.59
N ALA A 50 8.60 -0.34 10.81
CA ALA A 50 9.57 -0.89 11.76
C ALA A 50 10.85 -0.02 11.96
N GLY A 51 10.70 1.31 11.98
CA GLY A 51 11.82 2.26 12.13
C GLY A 51 12.54 2.62 10.83
N LEU A 52 12.30 1.91 9.73
CA LEU A 52 12.74 2.30 8.39
C LEU A 52 11.85 3.42 7.85
N ARG A 53 12.44 4.42 7.18
CA ARG A 53 11.75 5.56 6.56
C ARG A 53 12.25 5.81 5.15
N ASP A 54 11.40 6.44 4.34
CA ASP A 54 11.69 6.89 2.97
C ASP A 54 12.19 5.77 2.05
N LYS A 55 11.65 4.56 2.24
CA LYS A 55 11.97 3.38 1.40
C LYS A 55 10.81 3.01 0.49
N THR A 56 11.15 2.37 -0.63
CA THR A 56 10.18 1.59 -1.39
C THR A 56 10.04 0.22 -0.73
N ALA A 57 8.81 -0.15 -0.35
CA ALA A 57 8.53 -1.46 0.21
C ALA A 57 7.70 -2.29 -0.77
N ILE A 58 8.05 -3.57 -0.88
CA ILE A 58 7.28 -4.56 -1.63
C ILE A 58 6.63 -5.46 -0.59
N LEU A 59 5.31 -5.36 -0.43
CA LEU A 59 4.57 -6.16 0.55
C LEU A 59 3.79 -7.26 -0.14
N ASN A 60 3.87 -8.47 0.41
CA ASN A 60 3.01 -9.58 0.01
C ASN A 60 1.58 -9.34 0.54
N LYS A 61 0.58 -9.37 -0.34
CA LYS A 61 -0.82 -9.18 0.03
C LYS A 61 -1.32 -10.20 1.06
N ALA A 62 -0.77 -11.41 1.07
CA ALA A 62 -1.11 -12.44 2.05
C ALA A 62 -0.71 -12.08 3.49
N GLN A 63 0.16 -11.08 3.68
CA GLN A 63 0.56 -10.58 4.99
C GLN A 63 -0.23 -9.35 5.43
N ILE A 64 -1.14 -8.86 4.60
CA ILE A 64 -1.93 -7.65 4.87
C ILE A 64 -3.22 -8.05 5.56
N LEU A 65 -3.48 -7.46 6.72
CA LEU A 65 -4.75 -7.56 7.41
C LEU A 65 -5.76 -6.55 6.86
N TYR A 66 -5.34 -5.29 6.72
CA TYR A 66 -6.16 -4.25 6.09
C TYR A 66 -5.30 -3.11 5.53
N ILE A 67 -5.90 -2.35 4.61
CA ILE A 67 -5.38 -1.09 4.07
C ILE A 67 -6.47 -0.04 4.22
N ILE A 68 -6.12 1.12 4.76
CA ILE A 68 -7.00 2.30 4.84
C ILE A 68 -6.29 3.53 4.29
N PRO A 69 -7.00 4.47 3.63
CA PRO A 69 -6.49 5.82 3.39
C PRO A 69 -6.06 6.48 4.71
N GLU A 70 -5.07 7.36 4.67
CA GLU A 70 -4.66 8.16 5.84
C GLU A 70 -5.51 9.45 6.03
N ASP A 71 -6.60 9.57 5.26
CA ASP A 71 -7.43 10.76 4.99
C ASP A 71 -6.76 11.85 4.12
#